data_AF-C4RG84-F1
#
_entry.id   AF-C4RG84-F1
#
_cell.length_a   1.000
_cell.length_b   1.000
_cell.length_c   1.000
_cell.angle_alpha   90.00
_cell.angle_beta   90.00
_cell.angle_gamma   90.00
#
_symmetry.space_group_name_H-M   'P 1'
#
loop_
_entity.id
_entity.type
_entity.pdbx_description
1 polymer ?
#
loop_
_entity_poly.entity_id
_entity_poly.type
_entity_poly.pdbx_seq_one_letter_code
_entity_poly.pdbx_strand_id
1 'polypeptide(L)'
;MGPADLVQADPDRHLRPHPGRHRVGRGSRWRDCTSNAGFKNRVVEQRATLGVDVEVVTKDPQARGFSVVKRRWVVERSLGWIMQHRRLARDYEALPDNSASMIRIAMIDNLAKRLTNETTPT
;
A
#
# COMPACT_ATOMS: atom_id res chain seq x y z
N MET A 1 39.80 -6.06 27.00
CA MET A 1 38.66 -6.07 27.95
C MET A 1 38.24 -4.61 28.11
N GLY A 2 37.07 -4.13 27.69
CA GLY A 2 35.80 -4.80 27.41
C GLY A 2 35.22 -4.60 26.01
N PRO A 3 34.04 -5.18 25.76
CA PRO A 3 33.51 -5.43 24.43
C PRO A 3 32.45 -4.40 23.99
N ALA A 4 32.40 -4.16 22.68
CA ALA A 4 31.20 -3.92 21.86
C ALA A 4 30.05 -3.09 22.48
N ASP A 5 30.08 -1.77 22.27
CA ASP A 5 28.85 -0.97 22.17
C ASP A 5 28.14 -1.28 20.85
N LEU A 6 27.61 -2.50 20.77
CA LEU A 6 26.49 -2.82 19.89
C LEU A 6 25.34 -1.92 20.34
N VAL A 7 25.03 -0.91 19.55
CA VAL A 7 23.71 -0.27 19.53
C VAL A 7 22.71 -1.41 19.37
N GLN A 8 22.18 -1.91 20.48
CA GLN A 8 21.07 -2.85 20.49
C GLN A 8 19.94 -2.13 19.77
N ALA A 9 19.64 -2.58 18.54
CA ALA A 9 18.42 -2.22 17.86
C ALA A 9 17.28 -2.63 18.81
N ASP A 10 16.65 -1.65 19.44
CA ASP A 10 15.48 -1.84 20.31
C ASP A 10 14.45 -2.66 19.53
N PRO A 11 14.29 -3.96 19.83
CA PRO A 11 13.45 -4.85 19.06
C PRO A 11 12.00 -4.41 19.14
N ASP A 12 11.61 -3.61 20.15
CA ASP A 12 10.24 -3.18 20.40
C ASP A 12 9.93 -1.78 19.82
N ARG A 13 10.85 -1.18 19.05
CA ARG A 13 10.61 0.11 18.36
C ARG A 13 9.35 0.08 17.47
N HIS A 14 9.02 -1.09 16.91
CA HIS A 14 7.84 -1.29 16.06
C HIS A 14 6.52 -1.41 16.85
N LEU A 15 6.59 -1.57 18.18
CA LEU A 15 5.45 -1.62 19.10
C LEU A 15 5.15 -0.25 19.71
N ARG A 16 6.10 0.69 19.67
CA ARG A 16 5.87 2.05 20.20
C ARG A 16 4.82 2.77 19.34
N PRO A 17 3.81 3.38 19.96
CA PRO A 17 2.89 4.24 19.24
C PRO A 17 3.66 5.47 18.74
N HIS A 18 3.65 5.70 17.42
CA HIS A 18 4.16 6.93 16.84
C HIS A 18 3.27 8.11 17.28
N PRO A 19 3.85 9.30 17.54
CA PRO A 19 3.07 10.50 17.80
C PRO A 19 2.19 10.78 16.58
N GLY A 20 0.87 10.76 16.77
CA GLY A 20 -0.14 10.87 15.69
C GLY A 20 -1.12 9.69 15.60
N ARG A 21 -0.98 8.64 16.41
CA ARG A 21 -1.94 7.53 16.47
C ARG A 21 -3.25 7.94 17.16
N HIS A 22 -4.22 8.46 16.41
CA HIS A 22 -5.61 8.40 16.83
C HIS A 22 -6.13 6.98 16.58
N ARG A 23 -6.10 6.14 17.63
CA ARG A 23 -6.74 4.81 17.62
C ARG A 23 -8.12 4.94 18.25
N VAL A 24 -9.17 4.92 17.43
CA VAL A 24 -10.53 4.74 17.92
C VAL A 24 -10.97 3.31 17.62
N GLY A 25 -11.01 2.47 18.67
CA GLY A 25 -11.68 1.17 18.62
C GLY A 25 -10.77 -0.06 18.43
N ARG A 26 -11.08 -1.10 19.20
CA ARG A 26 -10.46 -2.42 19.13
C ARG A 26 -11.25 -3.27 18.13
N GLY A 27 -10.69 -3.49 16.94
CA GLY A 27 -11.13 -4.57 16.04
C GLY A 27 -11.72 -4.10 14.72
N SER A 28 -10.94 -4.12 13.65
CA SER A 28 -11.16 -5.00 12.50
C SER A 28 -9.96 -4.90 11.55
N ARG A 29 -9.50 -6.04 11.04
CA ARG A 29 -8.21 -6.21 10.31
C ARG A 29 -8.07 -5.38 9.02
N TRP A 30 -9.16 -4.76 8.57
CA TRP A 30 -9.28 -4.09 7.27
C TRP A 30 -9.52 -2.57 7.36
N ARG A 31 -9.57 -2.00 8.57
CA ARG A 31 -9.83 -0.56 8.78
C ARG A 31 -8.58 0.31 8.80
N ASP A 32 -7.39 -0.27 8.70
CA ASP A 32 -6.14 0.49 8.73
C ASP A 32 -5.52 0.56 7.32
N CYS A 33 -5.42 1.75 6.75
CA CYS A 33 -4.72 1.96 5.48
C CYS A 33 -3.59 2.99 5.62
N THR A 34 -2.46 2.76 4.95
CA THR A 34 -1.33 3.68 4.95
C THR A 34 -1.33 4.55 3.70
N SER A 35 -1.15 5.86 3.87
CA SER A 35 -1.00 6.82 2.77
C SER A 35 0.39 7.44 2.77
N ASN A 36 0.88 7.88 1.61
CA ASN A 36 2.09 8.70 1.52
C ASN A 36 1.75 10.17 1.86
N ALA A 37 2.69 10.89 2.48
CA ALA A 37 2.55 12.31 2.81
C ALA A 37 2.30 13.23 1.59
N GLY A 38 2.56 12.76 0.37
CA GLY A 38 2.26 13.50 -0.86
C GLY A 38 0.77 13.56 -1.22
N PHE A 39 -0.10 12.79 -0.57
CA PHE A 39 -1.55 12.89 -0.75
C PHE A 39 -2.11 13.98 0.17
N LYS A 40 -2.87 14.92 -0.40
CA LYS A 40 -3.56 15.98 0.34
C LYS A 40 -4.56 15.40 1.35
N ASN A 41 -4.98 16.23 2.32
CA ASN A 41 -5.97 15.90 3.36
C ASN A 41 -7.26 15.25 2.83
N ARG A 42 -7.62 15.51 1.57
CA ARG A 42 -8.75 14.91 0.87
C ARG A 42 -8.82 13.39 0.98
N VAL A 43 -7.69 12.68 0.94
CA VAL A 43 -7.69 11.20 1.05
C VAL A 43 -8.06 10.77 2.47
N VAL A 44 -7.57 11.48 3.48
CA VAL A 44 -7.89 11.23 4.90
C VAL A 44 -9.36 11.53 5.16
N GLU A 45 -9.85 12.68 4.70
CA GLU A 45 -11.25 13.10 4.83
C GLU A 45 -12.21 12.12 4.16
N GLN A 46 -11.93 11.73 2.91
CA GLN A 46 -12.78 10.79 2.17
C GLN A 46 -12.81 9.40 2.82
N ARG A 47 -11.67 8.94 3.36
CA ARG A 47 -11.57 7.64 4.03
C ARG A 47 -12.27 7.64 5.39
N ALA A 48 -12.24 8.76 6.11
CA ALA A 48 -13.01 8.93 7.33
C ALA A 48 -14.52 8.74 7.09
N THR A 49 -15.06 9.26 5.98
CA THR A 49 -16.46 9.03 5.57
C THR A 49 -16.78 7.55 5.35
N LEU A 50 -15.78 6.74 5.01
CA LEU A 50 -15.92 5.30 4.78
C LEU A 50 -15.61 4.46 6.03
N GLY A 51 -15.34 5.08 7.17
CA GLY A 51 -14.95 4.40 8.41
C GLY A 51 -13.60 3.70 8.33
N VAL A 52 -12.68 4.21 7.50
CA VAL A 52 -11.32 3.69 7.32
C VAL A 52 -10.32 4.66 7.93
N ASP A 53 -9.53 4.18 8.87
CA ASP A 53 -8.44 4.92 9.47
C ASP A 53 -7.25 5.01 8.51
N VAL A 54 -6.71 6.22 8.34
CA VAL A 54 -5.56 6.48 7.46
C VAL A 54 -4.35 6.89 8.27
N GLU A 55 -3.29 6.09 8.21
CA GLU A 55 -1.96 6.46 8.72
C GLU A 55 -1.16 7.13 7.61
N VAL A 56 -0.85 8.43 7.76
CA VAL A 56 0.01 9.14 6.82
C VAL A 56 1.47 8.85 7.17
N VAL A 57 2.10 8.02 6.35
CA VAL A 57 3.52 7.65 6.49
C VAL A 57 4.35 8.71 5.78
N THR A 58 5.13 9.46 6.56
CA THR A 58 6.13 10.40 6.04
C THR A 58 7.50 9.73 6.05
N LYS A 59 8.31 9.98 5.03
CA LYS A 59 9.70 9.53 5.02
C LYS A 59 10.44 10.25 6.15
N ASP A 60 11.21 9.51 6.94
CA ASP A 60 12.11 10.11 7.93
C ASP A 60 13.11 11.04 7.20
N PRO A 61 13.12 12.35 7.50
CA PRO A 61 14.01 13.31 6.83
C PRO A 61 15.50 13.03 7.08
N GLN A 62 15.84 12.26 8.13
CA GLN A 62 17.21 11.86 8.44
C GLN A 62 17.60 10.53 7.77
N ALA A 63 16.64 9.78 7.23
CA ALA A 63 16.92 8.53 6.53
C ALA A 63 17.60 8.78 5.18
N ARG A 64 18.91 8.53 5.13
CA ARG A 64 19.69 8.49 3.89
C ARG A 64 19.44 7.17 3.17
N GLY A 65 19.06 7.23 1.90
CA GLY A 65 18.79 6.05 1.07
C GLY A 65 17.32 5.62 1.00
N PHE A 66 17.10 4.32 0.74
CA PHE A 66 15.79 3.71 0.53
C PHE A 66 15.16 3.27 1.86
N SER A 67 13.99 3.82 2.19
CA SER A 67 13.20 3.43 3.36
C SER A 67 12.08 2.47 2.95
N VAL A 68 12.08 1.25 3.49
CA VAL A 68 11.04 0.26 3.21
C VAL A 68 9.72 0.68 3.84
N VAL A 69 8.69 0.91 3.01
CA VAL A 69 7.32 1.16 3.49
C VAL A 69 6.58 -0.16 3.62
N LYS A 70 6.06 -0.45 4.81
CA LYS A 70 5.33 -1.68 5.11
C LYS A 70 4.15 -1.86 4.13
N ARG A 71 4.06 -3.05 3.51
CA ARG A 71 3.00 -3.45 2.55
C ARG A 71 2.93 -2.68 1.22
N ARG A 72 3.88 -1.78 0.91
CA ARG A 72 3.93 -1.08 -0.38
C ARG A 72 3.94 -2.03 -1.59
N TRP A 73 4.61 -3.18 -1.45
CA TRP A 73 4.65 -4.22 -2.47
C TRP A 73 3.28 -4.76 -2.88
N VAL A 74 2.27 -4.69 -2.00
CA VAL A 74 0.91 -5.18 -2.32
C VAL A 74 0.30 -4.31 -3.42
N VAL A 75 0.40 -2.99 -3.26
CA VAL A 75 -0.08 -2.01 -4.24
C VAL A 75 0.72 -2.12 -5.53
N GLU A 76 2.04 -2.13 -5.43
CA GLU A 76 2.92 -2.22 -6.61
C GLU A 76 2.69 -3.51 -7.40
N ARG A 77 2.44 -4.65 -6.74
CA ARG A 77 2.09 -5.89 -7.44
C ARG A 77 0.73 -5.79 -8.14
N SER A 78 -0.29 -5.25 -7.48
CA SER A 78 -1.60 -5.06 -8.11
C SER A 78 -1.50 -4.16 -9.35
N LEU A 79 -0.71 -3.08 -9.27
CA LEU A 79 -0.40 -2.26 -10.44
C LEU A 79 0.37 -3.06 -11.50
N GLY A 80 1.36 -3.86 -11.10
CA GLY A 80 2.11 -4.73 -12.00
C GLY A 80 1.23 -5.70 -12.79
N TRP A 81 0.20 -6.29 -12.17
CA TRP A 81 -0.77 -7.15 -12.86
C TRP A 81 -1.63 -6.37 -13.86
N ILE A 82 -2.18 -5.24 -13.44
CA ILE A 82 -2.99 -4.36 -14.31
C ILE A 82 -2.17 -3.93 -15.54
N MET A 83 -0.91 -3.58 -15.34
CA MET A 83 0.01 -3.12 -16.38
C MET A 83 0.35 -4.18 -17.44
N GLN A 84 0.16 -5.48 -17.17
CA GLN A 84 0.33 -6.53 -18.18
C GLN A 84 -0.74 -6.44 -19.28
N HIS A 85 -1.87 -5.78 -19.02
CA HIS A 85 -2.88 -5.53 -20.04
C HIS A 85 -2.51 -4.24 -20.78
N ARG A 86 -2.05 -4.35 -22.03
CA ARG A 86 -1.58 -3.20 -22.84
C ARG A 86 -2.53 -1.99 -22.86
N ARG A 87 -3.85 -2.22 -22.79
CA ARG A 87 -4.87 -1.16 -22.74
C ARG A 87 -4.83 -0.32 -21.46
N LEU A 88 -4.35 -0.88 -20.36
CA LEU A 88 -4.21 -0.21 -19.06
C LEU A 88 -2.81 0.40 -18.88
N ALA A 89 -1.87 0.13 -19.79
CA ALA A 89 -0.53 0.67 -19.70
C ALA A 89 -0.47 2.18 -19.90
N ARG A 90 -1.46 2.72 -20.61
CA ARG A 90 -1.73 4.14 -20.72
C ARG A 90 -3.23 4.31 -20.84
N ASP A 91 -3.79 5.22 -20.06
CA ASP A 91 -5.23 5.47 -20.07
C ASP A 91 -5.58 6.21 -21.37
N TYR A 92 -6.17 5.46 -22.31
CA TYR A 92 -6.65 5.98 -23.60
C TYR A 92 -8.17 6.14 -23.62
N GLU A 93 -8.85 5.76 -22.55
CA GLU A 93 -10.31 5.75 -22.50
C GLU A 93 -10.84 7.16 -22.26
N ALA A 94 -11.85 7.56 -23.03
CA ALA A 94 -12.47 8.87 -22.87
C ALA A 94 -13.34 8.97 -21.62
N LEU A 95 -13.85 7.83 -21.14
CA LEU A 95 -14.77 7.74 -20.00
C LEU A 95 -14.13 6.93 -18.86
N PRO A 96 -14.17 7.43 -17.61
CA PRO A 96 -13.66 6.68 -16.46
C PRO A 96 -14.30 5.29 -16.27
N ASP A 97 -15.55 5.13 -16.70
CA ASP A 97 -16.27 3.86 -16.62
C ASP A 97 -15.66 2.78 -17.51
N ASN A 98 -15.09 3.15 -18.65
CA ASN A 98 -14.36 2.23 -19.52
C ASN A 98 -13.07 1.78 -18.85
N SER A 99 -12.28 2.72 -18.31
CA SER A 99 -11.04 2.41 -17.59
C SER A 99 -11.34 1.50 -16.39
N ALA A 100 -12.40 1.78 -15.64
CA ALA A 100 -12.85 0.94 -14.53
C ALA A 100 -13.27 -0.46 -14.98
N SER A 101 -13.94 -0.59 -16.13
CA SER A 101 -14.32 -1.89 -16.70
C SER A 101 -13.09 -2.69 -17.13
N MET A 102 -12.10 -2.05 -17.74
CA MET A 102 -10.84 -2.68 -18.12
C MET A 102 -10.05 -3.18 -16.89
N ILE A 103 -10.02 -2.42 -15.79
CA ILE A 103 -9.42 -2.86 -14.52
C ILE A 103 -10.11 -4.11 -13.96
N ARG A 104 -11.45 -4.17 -14.03
CA ARG A 104 -12.21 -5.35 -13.58
C ARG A 104 -11.86 -6.58 -14.41
N ILE A 105 -11.80 -6.44 -15.73
CA ILE A 105 -11.41 -7.54 -16.64
C ILE A 105 -10.00 -8.05 -16.31
N ALA A 106 -9.04 -7.15 -16.09
CA ALA A 106 -7.67 -7.53 -15.70
C ALA A 106 -7.62 -8.34 -14.39
N MET A 107 -8.43 -7.95 -13.39
CA MET A 107 -8.48 -8.69 -12.12
C MET A 107 -9.20 -10.03 -12.24
N ILE A 108 -10.22 -10.15 -13.10
CA ILE A 108 -10.88 -11.43 -13.40
C ILE A 108 -9.89 -12.40 -14.04
N ASP A 109 -9.12 -11.95 -15.03
CA ASP A 109 -8.07 -12.76 -15.67
C ASP A 109 -7.00 -13.20 -14.65
N ASN A 110 -6.54 -12.29 -13.78
CA ASN A 110 -5.60 -12.63 -12.72
C ASN A 110 -6.16 -13.70 -11.77
N LEU A 111 -7.43 -13.57 -11.35
CA LEU A 111 -8.08 -14.54 -10.48
C LEU A 111 -8.26 -15.89 -11.18
N ALA A 112 -8.64 -15.89 -12.46
CA ALA A 112 -8.78 -17.12 -13.25
C ALA A 112 -7.45 -17.90 -13.33
N LYS A 113 -6.35 -17.22 -13.66
CA LYS A 113 -5.00 -17.81 -13.67
C LYS A 113 -4.60 -18.39 -12.32
N ARG A 114 -4.97 -17.73 -11.23
CA ARG A 114 -4.70 -18.21 -9.87
C ARG A 114 -5.55 -19.42 -9.48
N LEU A 115 -6.76 -19.54 -10.02
CA LEU A 115 -7.61 -20.72 -9.82
C LEU A 115 -7.07 -21.94 -10.55
N THR A 116 -6.47 -21.75 -11.73
CA THR A 116 -5.90 -22.84 -12.54
C THR A 116 -4.43 -23.12 -12.25
N ASN A 117 -3.79 -22.36 -11.34
CA ASN A 117 -2.34 -22.35 -11.12
C ASN A 117 -1.51 -22.08 -12.38
N GLU A 118 -2.10 -21.41 -13.36
CA GLU A 118 -1.40 -20.98 -14.57
C GLU A 118 -0.49 -19.81 -14.25
N THR A 119 0.81 -20.06 -14.24
CA THR A 119 1.82 -19.00 -14.28
C THR A 119 1.81 -18.36 -15.65
N THR A 120 1.77 -17.01 -15.70
CA THR A 120 1.95 -16.29 -16.96
C THR A 120 3.30 -16.71 -17.57
N PRO A 121 3.35 -17.23 -18.81
CA PRO A 121 4.62 -17.56 -19.44
C PRO A 121 5.47 -16.29 -19.48
N THR A 122 6.70 -16.40 -18.97
CA THR A 122 7.68 -15.30 -19.00
C THR A 122 8.23 -15.14 -20.40
#